data_AF-A0A1G2WHD3-F1
#
_entry.id   AF-A0A1G2WHD3-F1
#
_cell.length_a   1.000
_cell.length_b   1.000
_cell.length_c   1.000
_cell.angle_alpha   90.00
_cell.angle_beta   90.00
_cell.angle_gamma   90.00
#
_symmetry.space_group_name_H-M   'P 1'
#
loop_
_entity.id
_entity.type
_entity.pdbx_description
1 polymer ?
#
loop_
_entity_poly.entity_id
_entity_poly.type
_entity_poly.pdbx_seq_one_letter_code
_entity_poly.pdbx_strand_id
1 'polypeptide(L)'
;MYERLYRFLGGTGLALILFGTITLLSIPGTFGFGRSLYANPLFKFILGLLMVNLLVCTVQRWKRLKWPVLLLHGGILVVMSGAFLTSLGYVATVNIFEGGKTELAYRWDQEQDMPLGFDLAVEKIHREYLPLPVKVGVLQGEEKVGLFTLKTGESFTMGNYRVRVDSIDLQSETLFLTILQGERILGTSTTADESKLPAGFPYAFRLVAFQNPILKRTWVDLKLLRDAVVLAQGST
;
A
#
# COMPACT_ATOMS: atom_id res chain seq x y z
N MET A 1 -22.88 48.83 -6.64
CA MET A 1 -22.00 48.15 -5.66
C MET A 1 -21.28 46.95 -6.30
N TYR A 2 -22.00 46.06 -6.99
CA TYR A 2 -21.44 44.86 -7.64
C TYR A 2 -20.31 45.12 -8.65
N GLU A 3 -20.42 46.12 -9.51
CA GLU A 3 -19.34 46.41 -10.49
C GLU A 3 -18.01 46.84 -9.84
N ARG A 4 -18.06 47.60 -8.74
CA ARG A 4 -16.87 48.02 -8.01
C ARG A 4 -16.20 46.83 -7.33
N LEU A 5 -17.01 45.95 -6.72
CA LEU A 5 -16.53 44.71 -6.11
C LEU A 5 -15.90 43.78 -7.15
N TYR A 6 -16.55 43.62 -8.30
CA TYR A 6 -16.04 42.78 -9.38
C TYR A 6 -14.71 43.32 -9.93
N ARG A 7 -14.60 44.64 -10.19
CA ARG A 7 -13.34 45.27 -10.63
C ARG A 7 -12.22 45.14 -9.58
N PHE A 8 -12.55 45.23 -8.30
CA PHE A 8 -11.59 45.04 -7.22
C PHE A 8 -11.11 43.58 -7.15
N LEU A 9 -12.04 42.63 -7.17
CA LEU A 9 -11.74 41.19 -7.14
C LEU A 9 -10.93 40.72 -8.35
N GLY A 10 -11.11 41.31 -9.53
CA GLY A 10 -10.30 41.04 -10.73
C GLY A 10 -9.07 41.95 -10.88
N GLY A 11 -8.72 42.72 -9.85
CA GLY A 11 -7.64 43.70 -9.89
C GLY A 11 -6.26 43.07 -9.85
N THR A 12 -5.32 43.62 -10.61
CA THR A 12 -3.90 43.21 -10.60
C THR A 12 -3.21 43.53 -9.27
N GLY A 13 -3.58 44.64 -8.61
CA GLY A 13 -3.05 44.98 -7.29
C GLY A 13 -3.38 43.93 -6.23
N LEU A 14 -4.62 43.44 -6.22
CA LEU A 14 -5.04 42.37 -5.32
C LEU A 14 -4.28 41.07 -5.63
N ALA A 15 -4.10 40.74 -6.91
CA ALA A 15 -3.34 39.57 -7.33
C ALA A 15 -1.89 39.60 -6.80
N LEU A 16 -1.21 40.74 -6.94
CA LEU A 16 0.16 40.93 -6.48
C LEU A 16 0.28 40.81 -4.96
N ILE A 17 -0.67 41.38 -4.21
CA ILE A 17 -0.70 41.28 -2.75
C ILE A 17 -0.89 39.82 -2.33
N LEU A 18 -1.92 39.14 -2.86
CA LEU A 18 -2.21 37.75 -2.52
C LEU A 18 -1.04 36.82 -2.87
N PHE A 19 -0.46 36.98 -4.06
CA PHE A 19 0.70 36.23 -4.49
C PHE A 19 1.93 36.48 -3.61
N GLY A 20 2.21 37.75 -3.27
CA GLY A 20 3.30 38.12 -2.38
C GLY A 20 3.14 37.53 -0.98
N THR A 21 1.93 37.59 -0.42
CA THR A 21 1.62 36.97 0.87
C THR A 21 1.78 35.46 0.86
N ILE A 22 1.26 34.76 -0.15
CA ILE A 22 1.44 33.30 -0.29
C ILE A 22 2.92 32.95 -0.41
N THR A 23 3.68 33.71 -1.19
CA THR A 23 5.12 33.49 -1.37
C THR A 23 5.86 33.62 -0.04
N LEU A 24 5.61 34.70 0.71
CA LEU A 24 6.21 34.92 2.04
C LEU A 24 5.85 33.80 3.03
N LEU A 25 4.58 33.41 3.09
CA LEU A 25 4.12 32.32 3.96
C LEU A 25 4.67 30.95 3.54
N SER A 26 5.10 30.79 2.29
CA SER A 26 5.67 29.54 1.78
C SER A 26 7.16 29.38 2.08
N ILE A 27 7.90 30.47 2.37
CA ILE A 27 9.35 30.44 2.64
C ILE A 27 9.72 29.47 3.79
N PRO A 28 9.02 29.46 4.95
CA PRO A 28 9.38 28.55 6.04
C PRO A 28 9.26 27.07 5.66
N GLY A 29 8.34 26.70 4.77
CA GLY A 29 8.21 25.31 4.35
C GLY A 29 9.46 24.78 3.63
N THR A 30 10.24 25.65 2.97
CA THR A 30 11.54 25.31 2.38
C THR A 30 12.57 24.86 3.42
N PHE A 31 12.44 25.31 4.68
CA PHE A 31 13.36 24.97 5.77
C PHE A 31 12.86 23.81 6.65
N GLY A 32 11.82 23.08 6.23
CA GLY A 32 11.38 21.86 6.91
C GLY A 32 10.24 22.03 7.93
N PHE A 33 9.64 23.23 8.04
CA PHE A 33 8.47 23.48 8.91
C PHE A 33 7.14 22.91 8.33
N GLY A 34 7.21 21.80 7.59
CA GLY A 34 6.55 21.66 6.28
C GLY A 34 5.13 21.08 6.18
N ARG A 35 4.32 20.98 7.25
CA ARG A 35 2.91 20.52 7.09
C ARG A 35 1.88 21.37 7.82
N SER A 36 2.12 21.72 9.08
CA SER A 36 1.17 22.50 9.88
C SER A 36 0.88 23.88 9.29
N LEU A 37 1.88 24.53 8.69
CA LEU A 37 1.74 25.85 8.07
C LEU A 37 0.79 25.84 6.86
N TYR A 38 0.87 24.83 6.00
CA TYR A 38 0.01 24.69 4.82
C TYR A 38 -1.38 24.15 5.17
N ALA A 39 -1.49 23.42 6.27
CA ALA A 39 -2.77 22.97 6.82
C ALA A 39 -3.59 24.11 7.44
N ASN A 40 -2.95 25.25 7.77
CA ASN A 40 -3.59 26.38 8.43
C ASN A 40 -4.76 26.94 7.59
N PRO A 41 -5.97 27.10 8.16
CA PRO A 41 -7.13 27.66 7.48
C PRO A 41 -6.87 29.01 6.80
N LEU A 42 -6.01 29.86 7.39
CA LEU A 42 -5.64 31.15 6.83
C LEU A 42 -4.92 31.02 5.48
N PHE A 43 -3.96 30.09 5.39
CA PHE A 43 -3.22 29.84 4.16
C PHE A 43 -4.16 29.36 3.05
N LYS A 44 -5.05 28.41 3.37
CA LYS A 44 -6.08 27.91 2.44
C LYS A 44 -7.03 29.01 1.98
N PHE A 45 -7.42 29.91 2.89
CA PHE A 45 -8.28 31.05 2.57
C PHE A 45 -7.61 32.02 1.59
N ILE A 46 -6.35 32.40 1.82
CA ILE A 46 -5.60 33.30 0.92
C ILE A 46 -5.38 32.62 -0.45
N LEU A 47 -5.08 31.32 -0.47
CA LEU A 47 -4.95 30.55 -1.71
C LEU A 47 -6.27 30.53 -2.50
N GLY A 48 -7.40 30.33 -1.82
CA GLY A 48 -8.74 30.41 -2.41
C GLY A 48 -9.05 31.80 -2.96
N LEU A 49 -8.69 32.87 -2.24
CA LEU A 49 -8.84 34.24 -2.73
C LEU A 49 -8.03 34.51 -3.99
N LEU A 50 -6.80 34.00 -4.10
CA LEU A 50 -5.99 34.12 -5.31
C LEU A 50 -6.64 33.39 -6.49
N MET A 51 -7.19 32.20 -6.25
CA MET A 51 -7.90 31.42 -7.27
C MET A 51 -9.13 32.19 -7.79
N VAL A 52 -9.93 32.76 -6.88
CA VAL A 52 -11.10 33.59 -7.24
C VAL A 52 -10.67 34.84 -7.99
N ASN A 53 -9.59 35.51 -7.56
CA ASN A 53 -9.06 36.70 -8.25
C ASN A 53 -8.65 36.38 -9.69
N LEU A 54 -7.88 35.31 -9.90
CA LEU A 54 -7.48 34.87 -11.23
C LEU A 54 -8.67 34.48 -12.10
N LEU A 55 -9.65 33.77 -11.54
CA LEU A 55 -10.87 33.39 -12.26
C LEU A 55 -11.65 34.64 -12.71
N VAL A 56 -11.90 35.58 -11.79
CA VAL A 56 -12.62 36.83 -12.08
C VAL A 56 -11.85 37.68 -13.09
N CYS A 57 -10.53 37.80 -12.97
CA CYS A 57 -9.68 38.51 -13.93
C CYS A 57 -9.77 37.88 -15.33
N THR A 58 -9.74 36.54 -15.40
CA THR A 58 -9.84 35.78 -16.65
C THR A 58 -11.20 36.00 -17.32
N VAL A 59 -12.30 35.89 -16.56
CA VAL A 59 -13.66 36.08 -17.07
C VAL A 59 -13.87 37.52 -17.56
N GLN A 60 -13.42 38.53 -16.78
CA GLN A 60 -13.55 39.95 -17.16
C GLN A 60 -12.85 40.29 -18.46
N ARG A 61 -11.70 39.65 -18.72
CA ARG A 61 -10.80 40.02 -19.81
C ARG A 61 -10.75 38.96 -20.90
N TRP A 62 -11.59 37.93 -20.85
CA TRP A 62 -11.53 36.77 -21.76
C TRP A 62 -11.47 37.16 -23.24
N LYS A 63 -12.31 38.12 -23.66
CA LYS A 63 -12.36 38.61 -25.05
C LYS A 63 -11.16 39.48 -25.47
N ARG A 64 -10.35 39.96 -24.52
CA ARG A 64 -9.22 40.87 -24.75
C ARG A 64 -7.86 40.22 -24.51
N LEU A 65 -7.83 39.06 -23.83
CA LEU A 65 -6.60 38.34 -23.50
C LEU A 65 -6.08 37.57 -24.73
N LYS A 66 -4.76 37.58 -24.91
CA LYS A 66 -4.11 36.75 -25.92
C LYS A 66 -4.24 35.27 -25.53
N TRP A 67 -4.33 34.39 -26.53
CA TRP A 67 -4.45 32.94 -26.32
C TRP A 67 -3.40 32.34 -25.36
N PRO A 68 -2.10 32.69 -25.44
CA PRO A 68 -1.11 32.15 -24.50
C PRO A 68 -1.37 32.54 -23.05
N VAL A 69 -1.95 33.73 -22.80
CA VAL A 69 -2.27 34.20 -21.45
C VAL A 69 -3.48 33.46 -20.90
N LEU A 70 -4.48 33.18 -21.75
CA LEU A 70 -5.62 32.34 -21.37
C LEU A 70 -5.17 30.92 -21.02
N LEU A 71 -4.25 30.34 -21.80
CA LEU A 71 -3.69 29.01 -21.52
C LEU A 71 -2.93 29.01 -20.19
N LEU A 72 -2.11 30.04 -19.92
CA LEU A 72 -1.41 30.20 -18.64
C LEU A 72 -2.40 30.28 -17.46
N HIS A 73 -3.41 31.15 -17.56
CA HIS A 73 -4.44 31.28 -16.51
C HIS A 73 -5.19 29.97 -16.29
N GLY A 74 -5.58 29.29 -17.38
CA GLY A 74 -6.24 27.98 -17.31
C GLY A 74 -5.38 26.94 -16.62
N GLY A 75 -4.10 26.83 -16.99
CA GLY A 75 -3.15 25.91 -16.35
C GLY A 75 -2.98 26.20 -14.86
N ILE A 76 -2.81 27.48 -14.49
CA ILE A 76 -2.69 27.87 -13.07
C ILE A 76 -3.97 27.51 -12.30
N LEU A 77 -5.16 27.79 -12.85
CA LEU A 77 -6.42 27.44 -12.20
C LEU A 77 -6.58 25.93 -12.01
N VAL A 78 -6.16 25.10 -12.98
CA VAL A 78 -6.17 23.64 -12.86
C VAL A 78 -5.24 23.18 -11.73
N VAL A 79 -4.01 23.67 -11.71
CA VAL A 79 -3.02 23.31 -10.67
C VAL A 79 -3.50 23.77 -9.28
N MET A 80 -3.98 25.01 -9.16
CA MET A 80 -4.50 25.54 -7.91
C MET A 80 -5.74 24.77 -7.43
N SER A 81 -6.61 24.35 -8.35
CA SER A 81 -7.78 23.53 -8.01
C SER A 81 -7.37 22.17 -7.46
N GLY A 82 -6.39 21.50 -8.10
CA GLY A 82 -5.84 20.24 -7.60
C GLY A 82 -5.21 20.38 -6.21
N ALA A 83 -4.43 21.44 -6.00
CA ALA A 83 -3.82 21.74 -4.70
C ALA A 83 -4.87 22.04 -3.62
N PHE A 84 -5.89 22.84 -3.96
CA PHE A 84 -6.97 23.20 -3.06
C PHE A 84 -7.80 21.96 -2.67
N LEU A 85 -8.19 21.13 -3.64
CA LEU A 85 -8.92 19.88 -3.38
C LEU A 85 -8.13 18.91 -2.50
N THR A 86 -6.84 18.74 -2.78
CA THR A 86 -5.95 17.90 -1.94
C THR A 86 -5.86 18.43 -0.51
N SER A 87 -5.91 19.76 -0.33
CA SER A 87 -5.87 20.39 1.00
C SER A 87 -7.13 20.17 1.85
N LEU A 88 -8.23 19.71 1.24
CA LEU A 88 -9.46 19.34 1.96
C LEU A 88 -9.39 17.92 2.56
N GLY A 89 -8.50 17.08 2.03
CA GLY A 89 -8.22 15.77 2.60
C GLY A 89 -7.38 15.86 3.86
N TYR A 90 -7.22 14.71 4.53
CA TYR A 90 -6.30 14.54 5.63
C TYR A 90 -5.51 13.25 5.43
N VAL A 91 -4.33 13.18 6.04
CA VAL A 91 -3.53 11.96 6.09
C VAL A 91 -3.71 11.37 7.48
N ALA A 92 -4.14 10.12 7.53
CA ALA A 92 -4.25 9.37 8.77
C ALA A 92 -3.52 8.04 8.66
N THR A 93 -2.98 7.57 9.78
CA THR A 93 -2.33 6.27 9.89
C THR A 93 -2.98 5.46 10.99
N VAL A 94 -3.08 4.16 10.77
CA VAL A 94 -3.62 3.24 11.76
C VAL A 94 -2.88 1.92 11.68
N ASN A 95 -2.67 1.31 12.84
CA ASN A 95 -2.06 -0.01 12.96
C ASN A 95 -3.15 -1.00 13.36
N ILE A 96 -3.54 -1.88 12.44
CA ILE A 96 -4.55 -2.91 12.67
C ILE A 96 -3.88 -4.26 12.46
N PHE A 97 -4.00 -5.13 13.46
CA PHE A 97 -3.54 -6.51 13.36
C PHE A 97 -4.57 -7.37 12.63
N GLU A 98 -4.13 -8.51 12.10
CA GLU A 98 -5.01 -9.48 11.45
C GLU A 98 -6.14 -9.94 12.38
N GLY A 99 -7.38 -9.93 11.89
CA GLY A 99 -8.60 -10.16 12.68
C GLY A 99 -9.04 -8.97 13.54
N GLY A 100 -8.26 -7.89 13.57
CA GLY A 100 -8.55 -6.67 14.32
C GLY A 100 -9.48 -5.70 13.60
N LYS A 101 -10.05 -4.78 14.37
CA LYS A 101 -10.84 -3.64 13.87
C LYS A 101 -10.53 -2.36 14.65
N THR A 102 -10.77 -1.22 14.03
CA THR A 102 -10.63 0.11 14.65
C THR A 102 -11.65 1.10 14.09
N GLU A 103 -12.09 2.02 14.93
CA GLU A 103 -12.90 3.18 14.55
C GLU A 103 -12.08 4.49 14.56
N LEU A 104 -10.85 4.43 15.05
CA LEU A 104 -9.94 5.57 15.20
C LEU A 104 -8.77 5.46 14.23
N ALA A 105 -8.28 6.61 13.79
CA ALA A 105 -6.99 6.72 13.11
C ALA A 105 -6.25 7.99 13.56
N TYR A 106 -4.92 7.89 13.62
CA TYR A 106 -4.07 9.00 14.00
C TYR A 106 -3.99 10.00 12.86
N ARG A 107 -4.52 11.21 13.08
CA ARG A 107 -4.54 12.29 12.09
C ARG A 107 -3.30 13.15 12.22
N TRP A 108 -2.42 13.10 11.21
CA TRP A 108 -1.13 13.81 11.21
C TRP A 108 -1.26 15.33 11.18
N ASP A 109 -2.41 15.86 10.78
CA ASP A 109 -2.67 17.29 10.75
C ASP A 109 -3.09 17.87 12.11
N GLN A 110 -3.67 17.03 12.97
CA GLN A 110 -4.11 17.39 14.33
C GLN A 110 -3.25 16.76 15.43
N GLU A 111 -2.35 15.86 15.04
CA GLU A 111 -1.46 15.10 15.94
C GLU A 111 -2.21 14.31 17.03
N GLN A 112 -3.44 13.89 16.73
CA GLN A 112 -4.31 13.16 17.66
C GLN A 112 -5.11 12.06 16.95
N ASP A 113 -5.56 11.09 17.73
CA ASP A 113 -6.48 10.07 17.25
C ASP A 113 -7.88 10.66 17.04
N MET A 114 -8.44 10.40 15.87
CA MET A 114 -9.73 10.93 15.45
C MET A 114 -10.61 9.80 14.90
N PRO A 115 -11.93 9.86 15.10
CA PRO A 115 -12.85 8.89 14.54
C PRO A 115 -12.85 8.94 13.01
N LEU A 116 -12.82 7.76 12.39
CA LEU A 116 -12.94 7.56 10.95
C LEU A 116 -14.39 7.75 10.45
N GLY A 117 -15.37 7.58 11.34
CA GLY A 117 -16.80 7.58 10.98
C GLY A 117 -17.29 6.24 10.39
N PHE A 118 -16.47 5.20 10.48
CA PHE A 118 -16.75 3.81 10.15
C PHE A 118 -15.74 2.91 10.88
N ASP A 119 -16.08 1.64 11.05
CA ASP A 119 -15.17 0.59 11.50
C ASP A 119 -14.33 0.11 10.30
N LEU A 120 -13.01 0.19 10.41
CA LEU A 120 -12.09 -0.44 9.49
C LEU A 120 -11.58 -1.75 10.11
N ALA A 121 -11.84 -2.87 9.46
CA ALA A 121 -11.41 -4.20 9.89
C ALA A 121 -10.44 -4.82 8.88
N VAL A 122 -9.39 -5.47 9.41
CA VAL A 122 -8.46 -6.29 8.64
C VAL A 122 -8.84 -7.74 8.84
N GLU A 123 -9.37 -8.39 7.80
CA GLU A 123 -9.76 -9.80 7.91
C GLU A 123 -8.56 -10.72 7.84
N LYS A 124 -7.73 -10.52 6.81
CA LYS A 124 -6.62 -11.41 6.51
C LYS A 124 -5.48 -10.67 5.83
N ILE A 125 -4.25 -10.98 6.23
CA ILE A 125 -3.05 -10.47 5.60
C ILE A 125 -2.39 -11.61 4.84
N HIS A 126 -2.52 -11.60 3.52
CA HIS A 126 -1.93 -12.63 2.67
C HIS A 126 -0.50 -12.27 2.30
N ARG A 127 0.36 -13.28 2.25
CA ARG A 127 1.77 -13.14 1.92
C ARG A 127 2.17 -14.23 0.93
N GLU A 128 2.85 -13.82 -0.12
CA GLU A 128 3.45 -14.71 -1.10
C GLU A 128 4.96 -14.48 -1.11
N TYR A 129 5.72 -15.57 -1.05
CA TYR A 129 7.18 -15.55 -1.00
C TYR A 129 7.78 -16.03 -2.32
N LEU A 130 8.99 -15.56 -2.63
CA LEU A 130 9.77 -16.11 -3.74
C LEU A 130 10.19 -17.57 -3.47
N PRO A 131 10.53 -18.35 -4.52
CA PRO A 131 11.09 -19.69 -4.36
C PRO A 131 12.24 -19.71 -3.35
N LEU A 132 12.05 -20.44 -2.26
CA LEU A 132 12.91 -20.39 -1.09
C LEU A 132 13.95 -21.51 -1.15
N PRO A 133 15.26 -21.21 -1.03
CA PRO A 133 16.27 -22.24 -0.85
C PRO A 133 16.07 -22.98 0.47
N VAL A 134 15.89 -24.29 0.38
CA VAL A 134 15.69 -25.21 1.52
C VAL A 134 16.69 -26.36 1.46
N LYS A 135 17.05 -26.86 2.63
CA LYS A 135 17.85 -28.07 2.81
C LYS A 135 16.97 -29.20 3.32
N VAL A 136 16.84 -30.24 2.50
CA VAL A 136 16.06 -31.44 2.81
C VAL A 136 17.02 -32.57 3.16
N GLY A 137 16.91 -33.07 4.38
CA GLY A 137 17.55 -34.31 4.80
C GLY A 137 16.67 -35.50 4.42
N VAL A 138 17.29 -36.54 3.89
CA VAL A 138 16.63 -37.82 3.57
C VAL A 138 17.16 -38.87 4.51
N LEU A 139 16.26 -39.59 5.17
CA LEU A 139 16.58 -40.68 6.07
C LEU A 139 16.03 -41.99 5.54
N GLN A 140 16.70 -43.09 5.83
CA GLN A 140 16.21 -44.46 5.62
C GLN A 140 16.22 -45.14 7.00
N GLY A 141 15.05 -45.24 7.63
CA GLY A 141 14.98 -45.45 9.07
C GLY A 141 15.61 -44.27 9.82
N GLU A 142 16.56 -44.55 10.72
CA GLU A 142 17.29 -43.52 11.48
C GLU A 142 18.57 -43.02 10.77
N GLU A 143 19.00 -43.70 9.70
CA GLU A 143 20.24 -43.35 9.02
C GLU A 143 20.01 -42.23 8.00
N LYS A 144 20.86 -41.19 8.07
CA LYS A 144 20.87 -40.12 7.08
C LYS A 144 21.54 -40.59 5.79
N VAL A 145 20.74 -40.78 4.75
CA VAL A 145 21.20 -41.25 3.43
C VAL A 145 21.39 -40.12 2.41
N GLY A 146 20.88 -38.91 2.69
CA GLY A 146 21.00 -37.80 1.74
C GLY A 146 20.80 -36.42 2.36
N LEU A 147 21.34 -35.40 1.68
CA LEU A 147 21.12 -33.99 1.98
C LEU A 147 21.09 -33.19 0.68
N PHE A 148 19.96 -32.57 0.39
CA PHE A 148 19.75 -31.82 -0.85
C PHE A 148 19.46 -30.36 -0.56
N THR A 149 20.06 -29.45 -1.33
CA THR A 149 19.77 -28.02 -1.27
C THR A 149 19.10 -27.62 -2.58
N LEU A 150 17.86 -27.15 -2.52
CA LEU A 150 17.05 -26.79 -3.67
C LEU A 150 16.03 -25.72 -3.31
N LYS A 151 15.40 -25.09 -4.30
CA LYS A 151 14.32 -24.12 -4.06
C LYS A 151 12.95 -24.78 -3.97
N THR A 152 12.00 -24.15 -3.28
CA THR A 152 10.59 -24.53 -3.42
C THR A 152 10.16 -24.42 -4.89
N GLY A 153 9.47 -25.44 -5.39
CA GLY A 153 9.15 -25.69 -6.79
C GLY A 153 10.13 -26.63 -7.52
N GLU A 154 11.34 -26.84 -7.00
CA GLU A 154 12.34 -27.72 -7.61
C GLU A 154 12.20 -29.17 -7.14
N SER A 155 12.92 -30.08 -7.80
CA SER A 155 12.92 -31.50 -7.46
C SER A 155 14.33 -32.08 -7.46
N PHE A 156 14.53 -33.12 -6.67
CA PHE A 156 15.75 -33.94 -6.67
C PHE A 156 15.39 -35.42 -6.85
N THR A 157 16.38 -36.23 -7.23
CA THR A 157 16.21 -37.67 -7.45
C THR A 157 16.93 -38.48 -6.38
N MET A 158 16.27 -39.50 -5.85
CA MET A 158 16.83 -40.45 -4.88
C MET A 158 16.36 -41.86 -5.23
N GLY A 159 17.30 -42.74 -5.60
CA GLY A 159 16.96 -44.06 -6.14
C GLY A 159 16.06 -43.94 -7.37
N ASN A 160 14.90 -44.60 -7.33
CA ASN A 160 13.90 -44.58 -8.41
C ASN A 160 12.82 -43.50 -8.23
N TYR A 161 12.99 -42.59 -7.27
CA TYR A 161 12.00 -41.58 -6.92
C TYR A 161 12.50 -40.17 -7.23
N ARG A 162 11.60 -39.33 -7.73
CA ARG A 162 11.78 -37.89 -7.86
C ARG A 162 10.94 -37.22 -6.78
N VAL A 163 11.56 -36.39 -5.94
CA VAL A 163 10.89 -35.68 -4.86
C VAL A 163 10.86 -34.21 -5.22
N ARG A 164 9.66 -33.64 -5.38
CA ARG A 164 9.47 -32.21 -5.62
C ARG A 164 9.11 -31.53 -4.31
N VAL A 165 9.80 -30.43 -4.00
CA VAL A 165 9.45 -29.56 -2.88
C VAL A 165 8.40 -28.60 -3.38
N ASP A 166 7.15 -28.72 -2.95
CA ASP A 166 6.07 -27.87 -3.47
C ASP A 166 6.07 -26.50 -2.79
N SER A 167 6.07 -26.50 -1.46
CA SER A 167 6.00 -25.28 -0.64
C SER A 167 6.52 -25.52 0.77
N ILE A 168 6.66 -24.44 1.53
CA ILE A 168 6.99 -24.45 2.94
C ILE A 168 5.92 -23.65 3.70
N ASP A 169 5.45 -24.19 4.81
CA ASP A 169 4.79 -23.39 5.84
C ASP A 169 5.86 -22.87 6.80
N LEU A 170 6.04 -21.55 6.81
CA LEU A 170 7.06 -20.87 7.61
C LEU A 170 6.69 -20.78 9.10
N GLN A 171 5.40 -20.90 9.46
CA GLN A 171 4.98 -20.88 10.87
C GLN A 171 5.23 -22.22 11.54
N SER A 172 4.90 -23.32 10.84
CA SER A 172 5.10 -24.69 11.33
C SER A 172 6.42 -25.31 10.89
N GLU A 173 7.26 -24.56 10.17
CA GLU A 173 8.54 -25.01 9.60
C GLU A 173 8.42 -26.36 8.87
N THR A 174 7.32 -26.53 8.12
CA THR A 174 6.97 -27.79 7.48
C THR A 174 7.06 -27.67 5.97
N LEU A 175 7.83 -28.56 5.33
CA LEU A 175 7.85 -28.69 3.87
C LEU A 175 6.74 -29.62 3.40
N PHE A 176 6.10 -29.23 2.31
CA PHE A 176 5.19 -30.08 1.54
C PHE A 176 5.94 -30.65 0.34
N LEU A 177 5.91 -31.97 0.22
CA LEU A 177 6.67 -32.72 -0.77
C LEU A 177 5.72 -33.58 -1.59
N THR A 178 5.95 -33.63 -2.90
CA THR A 178 5.31 -34.59 -3.81
C THR A 178 6.35 -35.62 -4.27
N ILE A 179 6.02 -36.89 -4.11
CA ILE A 179 6.90 -38.01 -4.49
C ILE A 179 6.38 -38.61 -5.79
N LEU A 180 7.27 -38.73 -6.78
CA LEU A 180 7.00 -39.29 -8.09
C LEU A 180 7.92 -40.50 -8.36
N GLN A 181 7.42 -41.48 -9.10
CA GLN A 181 8.22 -42.58 -9.66
C GLN A 181 8.03 -42.57 -11.18
N GLY A 182 9.07 -42.16 -11.91
CA GLY A 182 8.91 -41.74 -13.30
C GLY A 182 7.99 -40.51 -13.40
N GLU A 183 6.95 -40.60 -14.23
CA GLU A 183 5.93 -39.55 -14.40
C GLU A 183 4.69 -39.75 -13.51
N ARG A 184 4.63 -40.84 -12.73
CA ARG A 184 3.48 -41.14 -11.86
C ARG A 184 3.68 -40.56 -10.46
N ILE A 185 2.69 -39.81 -9.98
CA ILE A 185 2.63 -39.35 -8.58
C ILE A 185 2.30 -40.55 -7.69
N LEU A 186 3.17 -40.83 -6.72
CA LEU A 186 2.96 -41.89 -5.72
C LEU A 186 2.21 -41.39 -4.48
N GLY A 187 2.42 -40.12 -4.11
CA GLY A 187 1.79 -39.52 -2.95
C GLY A 187 2.43 -38.19 -2.56
N THR A 188 1.94 -37.63 -1.47
CA THR A 188 2.48 -36.43 -0.84
C THR A 188 3.03 -36.79 0.54
N SER A 189 4.04 -36.07 1.01
CA SER A 189 4.59 -36.18 2.36
C SER A 189 4.81 -34.79 2.94
N THR A 190 4.86 -34.69 4.26
CA THR A 190 5.37 -33.51 4.93
C THR A 190 6.63 -33.85 5.72
N THR A 191 7.41 -32.84 6.13
CA THR A 191 8.55 -33.06 7.04
C THR A 191 8.15 -33.22 8.49
N ALA A 192 6.90 -32.87 8.83
CA ALA A 192 6.31 -33.08 10.15
C ALA A 192 5.72 -34.50 10.29
N ASP A 193 5.02 -35.00 9.24
CA ASP A 193 4.34 -36.30 9.22
C ASP A 193 4.50 -37.01 7.86
N GLU A 194 4.58 -38.35 7.87
CA GLU A 194 4.66 -39.21 6.67
C GLU A 194 3.31 -39.44 5.98
N SER A 195 2.36 -38.52 6.14
CA SER A 195 0.96 -38.80 5.81
C SER A 195 0.69 -38.69 4.29
N LYS A 196 0.19 -39.81 3.73
CA LYS A 196 -0.18 -40.10 2.33
C LYS A 196 0.89 -40.77 1.45
N LEU A 197 1.96 -41.30 2.03
CA LEU A 197 2.85 -42.22 1.32
C LEU A 197 2.31 -43.67 1.36
N PRO A 198 2.57 -44.49 0.33
CA PRO A 198 2.26 -45.92 0.36
C PRO A 198 2.95 -46.63 1.53
N ALA A 199 2.30 -47.65 2.10
CA ALA A 199 2.89 -48.48 3.14
C ALA A 199 4.21 -49.12 2.64
N GLY A 200 5.30 -48.96 3.41
CA GLY A 200 6.62 -49.48 3.07
C GLY A 200 7.49 -48.56 2.20
N PHE A 201 7.13 -47.28 2.03
CA PHE A 201 8.04 -46.31 1.41
C PHE A 201 9.33 -46.17 2.25
N PRO A 202 10.54 -46.28 1.64
CA PRO A 202 11.77 -46.48 2.41
C PRO A 202 12.40 -45.20 2.96
N TYR A 203 11.88 -44.02 2.60
CA TYR A 203 12.52 -42.74 2.93
C TYR A 203 11.63 -41.83 3.78
N ALA A 204 12.25 -41.19 4.77
CA ALA A 204 11.66 -40.10 5.54
C ALA A 204 12.37 -38.78 5.19
N PHE A 205 11.64 -37.67 5.28
CA PHE A 205 12.16 -36.34 4.94
C PHE A 205 12.15 -35.43 6.16
N ARG A 206 13.24 -34.68 6.36
CA ARG A 206 13.35 -33.66 7.40
C ARG A 206 13.80 -32.33 6.82
N LEU A 207 13.18 -31.25 7.23
CA LEU A 207 13.69 -29.91 6.98
C LEU A 207 14.92 -29.70 7.87
N VAL A 208 16.06 -29.44 7.25
CA VAL A 208 17.33 -29.24 7.96
C VAL A 208 17.64 -27.75 8.15
N ALA A 209 17.36 -26.95 7.12
CA ALA A 209 17.51 -25.51 7.15
C ALA A 209 16.74 -24.87 6.00
N PHE A 210 16.40 -23.60 6.13
CA PHE A 210 15.90 -22.76 5.04
C PHE A 210 16.51 -21.37 5.16
N GLN A 211 16.58 -20.64 4.05
CA GLN A 211 17.00 -19.24 4.08
C GLN A 211 15.87 -18.32 4.51
N ASN A 212 16.21 -17.09 4.91
CA ASN A 212 15.19 -16.09 5.23
C ASN A 212 14.28 -15.84 4.01
N PRO A 213 12.96 -15.91 4.18
CA PRO A 213 12.03 -15.79 3.07
C PRO A 213 11.98 -14.37 2.54
N ILE A 214 12.04 -14.24 1.21
CA ILE A 214 11.92 -12.95 0.53
C ILE A 214 10.47 -12.78 0.09
N LEU A 215 9.81 -11.76 0.64
CA LEU A 215 8.43 -11.43 0.33
C LEU A 215 8.33 -10.98 -1.13
N LYS A 216 7.51 -11.67 -1.92
CA LYS A 216 7.21 -11.33 -3.31
C LYS A 216 6.05 -10.34 -3.39
N ARG A 217 5.00 -10.59 -2.61
CA ARG A 217 3.77 -9.80 -2.62
C ARG A 217 3.03 -9.94 -1.29
N THR A 218 2.40 -8.87 -0.84
CA THR A 218 1.42 -8.85 0.25
C THR A 218 0.15 -8.20 -0.27
N TRP A 219 -0.99 -8.72 0.16
CA TRP A 219 -2.28 -8.07 -0.02
C TRP A 219 -3.14 -8.30 1.20
N VAL A 220 -4.10 -7.41 1.43
CA VAL A 220 -4.92 -7.40 2.64
C VAL A 220 -6.39 -7.40 2.26
N ASP A 221 -7.15 -8.28 2.91
CA ASP A 221 -8.61 -8.25 2.84
C ASP A 221 -9.14 -7.28 3.90
N LEU A 222 -9.84 -6.25 3.44
CA LEU A 222 -10.37 -5.16 4.26
C LEU A 222 -11.89 -5.16 4.23
N LYS A 223 -12.49 -4.84 5.38
CA LYS A 223 -13.92 -4.55 5.53
C LYS A 223 -14.15 -3.19 6.16
N LEU A 224 -15.07 -2.45 5.57
CA LEU A 224 -15.58 -1.19 6.09
C LEU A 224 -16.98 -1.45 6.63
N LEU A 225 -17.20 -1.18 7.91
CA LEU A 225 -18.49 -1.40 8.56
C LEU A 225 -19.02 -0.11 9.19
N ARG A 226 -20.33 0.00 9.34
CA ARG A 226 -20.98 1.02 10.17
C ARG A 226 -22.19 0.39 10.83
N ASP A 227 -22.30 0.50 12.15
CA ASP A 227 -23.39 -0.10 12.93
C ASP A 227 -23.58 -1.61 12.63
N ALA A 228 -22.46 -2.33 12.51
CA ALA A 228 -22.38 -3.75 12.11
C ALA A 228 -22.85 -4.09 10.68
N VAL A 229 -23.18 -3.10 9.85
CA VAL A 229 -23.48 -3.30 8.43
C VAL A 229 -22.21 -3.12 7.60
N VAL A 230 -21.91 -4.10 6.73
CA VAL A 230 -20.78 -4.00 5.79
C VAL A 230 -21.11 -2.97 4.71
N LEU A 231 -20.38 -1.86 4.70
CA LEU A 231 -20.50 -0.81 3.68
C LEU A 231 -19.72 -1.16 2.42
N ALA A 232 -18.52 -1.73 2.58
CA ALA A 232 -17.67 -2.15 1.47
C ALA A 232 -16.67 -3.21 1.95
N GLN A 233 -16.21 -4.04 1.02
CA GLN A 233 -15.18 -5.04 1.24
C GLN A 233 -14.31 -5.18 -0.01
N GLY A 234 -13.04 -5.48 0.15
CA GLY A 234 -12.13 -5.68 -0.97
C GLY A 234 -10.74 -6.10 -0.55
N SER A 235 -9.97 -6.57 -1.53
CA SER A 235 -8.56 -6.93 -1.37
C SER A 235 -7.69 -5.87 -2.02
N THR A 236 -6.65 -5.41 -1.31
CA THR A 236 -5.69 -4.42 -1.80
C THR A 236 -4.25 -4.86 -1.64
#